data_AF-A0A654AKV1-F1
#
_entry.id   AF-A0A654AKV1-F1
#
_cell.length_a   1.000
_cell.length_b   1.000
_cell.length_c   1.000
_cell.angle_alpha   90.00
_cell.angle_beta   90.00
_cell.angle_gamma   90.00
#
_symmetry.space_group_name_H-M   'P 1'
#
loop_
_entity.id
_entity.type
_entity.pdbx_description
1 polymer ?
#
loop_
_entity_poly.entity_id
_entity_poly.type
_entity_poly.pdbx_seq_one_letter_code
_entity_poly.pdbx_strand_id
1 'polypeptide(L)'
;MRGIWVAAMAALFVAATPAAAQMQTVDPNDAIDRDLQPGYQDNYQAPQLPVEPVEPVYQDQPVPVDPAPAAPIQQGEPRVADQLDIAPPSAMPGAADQARAAASTYRRDDLIGAAEGVFGKGAAGLAGIMEDILREQGEPNAYIAGREASGAFIVGLRYGSGIMHHAIEGQRPVYWTGPSVGFDVGGDAANVFVLVYNLYDSQELYKRYPQGEGRVYFVGGFSASYMRRGDVVLIPVRLGVGWRLGVNAGYMNFTEKSRWLPF
;
A
#
# COMPACT_ATOMS: atom_id res chain seq x y z
N MET A 1 -28.29 -8.56 76.52
CA MET A 1 -27.64 -7.22 76.49
C MET A 1 -27.02 -7.07 75.10
N ARG A 2 -27.79 -6.69 74.08
CA ARG A 2 -27.93 -5.33 73.53
C ARG A 2 -26.60 -4.59 73.33
N GLY A 3 -26.15 -4.55 72.07
CA GLY A 3 -25.10 -3.68 71.56
C GLY A 3 -25.30 -3.51 70.05
N ILE A 4 -26.14 -2.55 69.69
CA ILE A 4 -26.44 -2.13 68.31
C ILE A 4 -25.25 -1.29 67.83
N TRP A 5 -24.61 -1.67 66.73
CA TRP A 5 -23.74 -0.77 65.98
C TRP A 5 -24.27 -0.62 64.55
N VAL A 6 -24.63 0.63 64.27
CA VAL A 6 -25.28 1.15 63.08
C VAL A 6 -24.32 1.09 61.89
N ALA A 7 -24.80 0.51 60.79
CA ALA A 7 -24.14 0.55 59.50
C ALA A 7 -24.20 1.97 58.93
N ALA A 8 -23.05 2.60 58.69
CA ALA A 8 -22.95 3.81 57.90
C ALA A 8 -22.81 3.43 56.42
N MET A 9 -23.94 3.31 55.71
CA MET A 9 -23.98 3.32 54.26
C MET A 9 -23.73 4.75 53.77
N ALA A 10 -22.53 5.05 53.30
CA ALA A 10 -22.28 6.24 52.50
C ALA A 10 -22.79 5.99 51.08
N ALA A 11 -24.03 6.42 50.80
CA ALA A 11 -24.57 6.48 49.44
C ALA A 11 -23.85 7.59 48.68
N LEU A 12 -22.88 7.24 47.83
CA LEU A 12 -22.29 8.15 46.86
C LEU A 12 -23.31 8.37 45.72
N PHE A 13 -24.12 9.42 45.85
CA PHE A 13 -24.90 9.95 44.73
C PHE A 13 -23.95 10.73 43.81
N VAL A 14 -23.51 10.11 42.72
CA VAL A 14 -22.91 10.84 41.60
C VAL A 14 -24.07 11.47 40.82
N ALA A 15 -24.29 12.76 41.01
CA ALA A 15 -25.19 13.54 40.18
C ALA A 15 -24.58 13.66 38.76
N ALA A 16 -25.14 12.92 37.80
CA ALA A 16 -24.83 13.12 36.40
C ALA A 16 -25.50 14.43 35.94
N THR A 17 -24.73 15.52 35.93
CA THR A 17 -25.16 16.77 35.26
C THR A 17 -25.11 16.53 33.75
N PRO A 18 -26.21 16.71 32.99
CA PRO A 18 -26.13 16.69 31.54
C PRO A 18 -25.27 17.89 31.10
N ALA A 19 -24.16 17.62 30.40
CA ALA A 19 -23.44 18.65 29.69
C ALA A 19 -24.35 19.16 28.57
N ALA A 20 -24.97 20.32 28.78
CA ALA A 20 -25.64 21.04 27.72
C ALA A 20 -24.57 21.43 26.69
N ALA A 21 -24.55 20.71 25.57
CA ALA A 21 -23.77 21.10 24.41
C ALA A 21 -24.22 22.51 24.01
N GLN A 22 -23.36 23.50 24.24
CA GLN A 22 -23.56 24.84 23.73
C GLN A 22 -23.44 24.74 22.20
N MET A 23 -24.57 24.60 21.52
CA MET A 23 -24.63 24.78 20.07
C MET A 23 -24.36 26.25 19.78
N GLN A 24 -23.10 26.58 19.50
CA GLN A 24 -22.77 27.83 18.82
C GLN A 24 -23.15 27.65 17.35
N THR A 25 -24.28 28.23 16.99
CA THR A 25 -24.70 28.37 15.59
C THR A 25 -23.67 29.27 14.91
N VAL A 26 -22.68 28.66 14.26
CA VAL A 26 -21.74 29.37 13.39
C VAL A 26 -22.51 29.70 12.12
N ASP A 27 -22.80 30.98 11.90
CA ASP A 27 -23.32 31.47 10.63
C ASP A 27 -22.20 31.31 9.58
N PRO A 28 -22.39 30.50 8.51
CA PRO A 28 -21.37 30.31 7.50
C PRO A 28 -20.98 31.60 6.75
N ASN A 29 -21.79 32.65 6.83
CA ASN A 29 -21.49 33.93 6.17
C ASN A 29 -20.48 34.79 6.95
N ASP A 30 -20.33 34.59 8.27
CA ASP A 30 -19.38 35.35 9.11
C ASP A 30 -17.91 35.04 8.77
N ALA A 31 -17.64 33.90 8.13
CA ALA A 31 -16.32 33.53 7.64
C ALA A 31 -15.95 34.28 6.35
N ILE A 32 -16.95 34.68 5.56
CA ILE A 32 -16.75 35.31 4.25
C ILE A 32 -16.63 36.83 4.41
N ASP A 33 -17.41 37.44 5.30
CA ASP A 33 -17.40 38.90 5.51
C ASP A 33 -16.12 39.43 6.18
N ARG A 34 -15.34 38.57 6.85
CA ARG A 34 -14.02 38.96 7.39
C ARG A 34 -12.98 39.24 6.31
N ASP A 35 -13.15 38.68 5.11
CA ASP A 35 -12.21 38.80 4.00
C ASP A 35 -12.55 39.97 3.05
N LEU A 36 -13.66 40.67 3.31
CA LEU A 36 -14.14 41.80 2.49
C LEU A 36 -13.78 43.17 3.08
N GLN A 37 -12.84 43.26 4.04
CA GLN A 37 -12.32 44.55 4.51
C GLN A 37 -11.52 45.24 3.41
N PRO A 38 -11.95 46.41 2.90
CA PRO A 38 -11.21 47.13 1.87
C PRO A 38 -10.09 47.93 2.56
N GLY A 39 -8.90 47.34 2.62
CA GLY A 39 -7.82 47.97 3.38
C GLY A 39 -6.42 47.38 3.21
N TYR A 40 -6.09 46.73 2.10
CA TYR A 40 -4.69 46.44 1.74
C TYR A 40 -4.52 46.54 0.22
N GLN A 41 -4.08 47.71 -0.25
CA GLN A 41 -3.45 47.83 -1.56
C GLN A 41 -2.02 47.33 -1.41
N ASP A 42 -1.82 46.04 -1.66
CA ASP A 42 -0.48 45.50 -1.80
C ASP A 42 -0.07 45.61 -3.27
N ASN A 43 0.98 46.38 -3.50
CA ASN A 43 1.43 46.82 -4.80
C ASN A 43 2.31 45.72 -5.42
N TYR A 44 1.68 44.64 -5.91
CA TYR A 44 2.39 43.58 -6.61
C TYR A 44 2.66 43.98 -8.07
N GLN A 45 3.80 44.63 -8.30
CA GLN A 45 4.39 44.72 -9.63
C GLN A 45 5.07 43.37 -9.93
N ALA A 46 4.44 42.54 -10.76
CA ALA A 46 5.07 41.31 -11.24
C ALA A 46 6.27 41.65 -12.16
N PRO A 47 7.43 40.97 -12.04
CA PRO A 47 8.49 41.08 -13.03
C PRO A 47 7.97 40.56 -14.37
N GLN A 48 7.82 41.44 -15.36
CA GLN A 48 7.54 41.04 -16.73
C GLN A 48 8.84 40.47 -17.33
N LEU A 49 8.96 39.14 -17.30
CA LEU A 49 9.92 38.46 -18.19
C LEU A 49 9.41 38.64 -19.63
N PRO A 50 10.26 39.00 -20.60
CA PRO A 50 9.88 39.08 -22.00
C PRO A 50 9.35 37.72 -22.46
N VAL A 51 8.08 37.65 -22.84
CA VAL A 51 7.51 36.50 -23.54
C VAL A 51 7.86 36.69 -25.02
N GLU A 52 8.94 36.07 -25.46
CA GLU A 52 9.16 35.90 -26.90
C GLU A 52 8.07 34.95 -27.44
N PRO A 53 7.39 35.29 -28.54
CA PRO A 53 6.51 34.36 -29.23
C PRO A 53 7.35 33.21 -29.78
N VAL A 54 7.19 32.01 -29.23
CA VAL A 54 7.74 30.80 -29.86
C VAL A 54 6.81 30.43 -31.00
N GLU A 55 7.11 30.91 -32.20
CA GLU A 55 6.50 30.40 -33.42
C GLU A 55 6.92 28.94 -33.60
N PRO A 56 5.99 28.01 -33.89
CA PRO A 56 6.38 26.67 -34.30
C PRO A 56 7.03 26.75 -35.69
N VAL A 57 8.36 26.71 -35.72
CA VAL A 57 9.10 26.53 -36.96
C VAL A 57 8.94 25.06 -37.38
N TYR A 58 8.03 24.79 -38.31
CA TYR A 58 8.03 23.55 -39.06
C TYR A 58 9.21 23.61 -40.04
N GLN A 59 10.34 23.01 -39.66
CA GLN A 59 11.39 22.73 -40.61
C GLN A 59 11.01 21.48 -41.40
N ASP A 60 10.52 21.66 -42.63
CA ASP A 60 10.55 20.63 -43.66
C ASP A 60 12.02 20.36 -44.03
N GLN A 61 12.71 19.57 -43.20
CA GLN A 61 13.97 18.95 -43.60
C GLN A 61 13.67 17.57 -44.19
N PRO A 62 13.86 17.34 -45.50
CA PRO A 62 13.88 16.00 -46.03
C PRO A 62 15.08 15.27 -45.43
N VAL A 63 14.81 14.23 -44.63
CA VAL A 63 15.84 13.33 -44.11
C VAL A 63 16.47 12.63 -45.32
N PRO A 64 17.78 12.76 -45.58
CA PRO A 64 18.45 11.94 -46.58
C PRO A 64 18.45 10.49 -46.06
N VAL A 65 17.73 9.61 -46.74
CA VAL A 65 17.89 8.17 -46.59
C VAL A 65 19.24 7.80 -47.20
N ASP A 66 20.25 7.67 -46.35
CA ASP A 66 21.51 7.03 -46.73
C ASP A 66 21.23 5.52 -46.95
N PRO A 67 21.51 4.95 -48.13
CA PRO A 67 21.33 3.53 -48.34
C PRO A 67 22.34 2.76 -47.49
N ALA A 68 21.85 1.84 -46.67
CA ALA A 68 22.67 0.89 -45.92
C ALA A 68 23.67 0.18 -46.87
N PRO A 69 24.95 0.00 -46.49
CA PRO A 69 25.89 -0.75 -47.31
C PRO A 69 25.42 -2.20 -47.45
N ALA A 70 25.22 -2.63 -48.69
CA ALA A 70 24.95 -4.02 -49.01
C ALA A 70 26.14 -4.90 -48.55
N ALA A 71 25.87 -5.86 -47.66
CA ALA A 71 26.81 -6.93 -47.37
C ALA A 71 27.07 -7.74 -48.66
N PRO A 72 28.32 -8.13 -48.96
CA PRO A 72 28.62 -8.86 -50.17
C PRO A 72 28.00 -10.26 -50.12
N ILE A 73 27.17 -10.56 -51.11
CA ILE A 73 26.66 -11.91 -51.38
C ILE A 73 27.84 -12.74 -51.90
N GLN A 74 28.47 -13.54 -51.04
CA GLN A 74 29.44 -14.53 -51.48
C GLN A 74 28.67 -15.70 -52.11
N GLN A 75 28.69 -15.77 -53.44
CA GLN A 75 28.37 -16.99 -54.18
C GLN A 75 29.49 -18.00 -53.90
N GLY A 76 29.20 -18.97 -53.04
CA GLY A 76 30.05 -20.14 -52.82
C GLY A 76 29.38 -21.39 -53.39
N GLU A 77 30.06 -22.04 -54.32
CA GLU A 77 29.77 -23.34 -54.94
C GLU A 77 29.42 -24.46 -53.92
N PRO A 78 28.75 -25.55 -54.36
CA PRO A 78 28.27 -26.59 -53.45
C PRO A 78 29.45 -27.43 -52.95
N ARG A 79 29.81 -27.29 -51.68
CA ARG A 79 30.66 -28.28 -50.99
C ARG A 79 29.81 -29.24 -50.18
N VAL A 80 29.83 -30.48 -50.62
CA VAL A 80 29.52 -31.69 -49.87
C VAL A 80 30.55 -31.91 -48.73
N ALA A 81 30.10 -32.53 -47.64
CA ALA A 81 30.79 -32.90 -46.37
C ALA A 81 30.93 -31.76 -45.33
N ASP A 82 30.53 -31.88 -44.07
CA ASP A 82 30.31 -33.04 -43.19
C ASP A 82 29.17 -32.72 -42.20
N GLN A 83 28.26 -33.68 -42.00
CA GLN A 83 27.24 -33.61 -40.96
C GLN A 83 27.92 -33.89 -39.61
N LEU A 84 28.30 -32.83 -38.89
CA LEU A 84 28.48 -32.93 -37.45
C LEU A 84 27.10 -32.74 -36.82
N ASP A 85 26.50 -33.84 -36.39
CA ASP A 85 25.31 -33.88 -35.56
C ASP A 85 25.56 -33.10 -34.26
N ILE A 86 25.29 -31.79 -34.28
CA ILE A 86 25.08 -31.02 -33.06
C ILE A 86 23.64 -31.33 -32.64
N ALA A 87 23.50 -32.32 -31.76
CA ALA A 87 22.25 -32.53 -31.04
C ALA A 87 21.77 -31.19 -30.45
N PRO A 88 20.47 -30.84 -30.57
CA PRO A 88 19.96 -29.61 -29.97
C PRO A 88 20.32 -29.60 -28.48
N PRO A 89 20.73 -28.45 -27.90
CA PRO A 89 21.03 -28.38 -26.48
C PRO A 89 19.81 -28.89 -25.73
N SER A 90 20.00 -29.94 -24.95
CA SER A 90 18.98 -30.52 -24.10
C SER A 90 18.48 -29.39 -23.19
N ALA A 91 17.28 -28.89 -23.44
CA ALA A 91 16.66 -27.89 -22.59
C ALA A 91 16.63 -28.47 -21.17
N MET A 92 17.36 -27.84 -20.24
CA MET A 92 17.36 -28.26 -18.85
C MET A 92 15.90 -28.29 -18.36
N PRO A 93 15.38 -29.43 -17.88
CA PRO A 93 14.06 -29.48 -17.28
C PRO A 93 14.07 -28.54 -16.07
N GLY A 94 13.35 -27.43 -16.16
CA GLY A 94 13.26 -26.43 -15.09
C GLY A 94 13.50 -24.98 -15.53
N ALA A 95 14.18 -24.70 -16.64
CA ALA A 95 14.37 -23.31 -17.10
C ALA A 95 13.05 -22.66 -17.52
N ALA A 96 12.17 -23.43 -18.18
CA ALA A 96 10.83 -22.99 -18.56
C ALA A 96 9.91 -22.81 -17.34
N ASP A 97 9.99 -23.70 -16.35
CA ASP A 97 9.18 -23.62 -15.12
C ASP A 97 9.65 -22.48 -14.21
N GLN A 98 10.96 -22.23 -14.10
CA GLN A 98 11.50 -21.07 -13.39
C GLN A 98 11.13 -19.76 -14.08
N ALA A 99 11.12 -19.71 -15.41
CA ALA A 99 10.64 -18.55 -16.16
C ALA A 99 9.12 -18.34 -16.02
N ARG A 100 8.33 -19.42 -15.91
CA ARG A 100 6.89 -19.34 -15.67
C ARG A 100 6.55 -18.92 -14.23
N ALA A 101 7.29 -19.46 -13.26
CA ALA A 101 7.22 -19.03 -11.86
C ALA A 101 7.60 -17.55 -11.74
N ALA A 102 8.70 -17.13 -12.40
CA ALA A 102 9.13 -15.73 -12.49
C ALA A 102 8.08 -14.79 -13.08
N ALA A 103 7.30 -15.26 -14.07
CA ALA A 103 6.24 -14.47 -14.68
C ALA A 103 4.96 -14.42 -13.82
N SER A 104 4.88 -15.25 -12.77
CA SER A 104 3.71 -15.37 -11.90
C SER A 104 3.91 -14.80 -10.50
N THR A 105 5.15 -14.44 -10.12
CA THR A 105 5.50 -13.87 -8.82
C THR A 105 6.33 -12.60 -8.95
N TYR A 106 6.26 -11.73 -7.95
CA TYR A 106 7.07 -10.53 -7.86
C TYR A 106 8.43 -10.84 -7.23
N ARG A 107 9.50 -10.35 -7.84
CA ARG A 107 10.86 -10.54 -7.32
C ARG A 107 11.11 -9.66 -6.11
N ARG A 108 12.10 -10.07 -5.31
CA ARG A 108 12.52 -9.35 -4.10
C ARG A 108 12.77 -7.86 -4.37
N ASP A 109 13.58 -7.54 -5.37
CA ASP A 109 13.98 -6.15 -5.64
C ASP A 109 12.79 -5.29 -6.08
N ASP A 110 11.87 -5.86 -6.86
CA ASP A 110 10.63 -5.18 -7.28
C ASP A 110 9.74 -4.86 -6.08
N LEU A 111 9.62 -5.80 -5.13
CA LEU A 111 8.80 -5.62 -3.93
C LEU A 111 9.41 -4.62 -2.96
N ILE A 112 10.74 -4.62 -2.80
CA ILE A 112 11.43 -3.62 -1.99
C ILE A 112 11.24 -2.24 -2.61
N GLY A 113 11.45 -2.10 -3.93
CA GLY A 113 11.25 -0.83 -4.63
C GLY A 113 9.79 -0.34 -4.58
N ALA A 114 8.82 -1.24 -4.73
CA ALA A 114 7.40 -0.91 -4.60
C ALA A 114 7.05 -0.46 -3.17
N ALA A 115 7.59 -1.14 -2.16
CA ALA A 115 7.41 -0.78 -0.76
C ALA A 115 8.08 0.56 -0.42
N GLU A 116 9.27 0.84 -0.96
CA GLU A 116 9.92 2.15 -0.85
C GLU A 116 9.09 3.26 -1.50
N GLY A 117 8.36 2.96 -2.58
CA GLY A 117 7.40 3.88 -3.18
C GLY A 117 6.24 4.24 -2.23
N VAL A 118 5.89 3.34 -1.31
CA VAL A 118 4.83 3.54 -0.31
C VAL A 118 5.35 4.19 0.97
N PHE A 119 6.51 3.77 1.46
CA PHE A 119 7.06 4.22 2.75
C PHE A 119 8.10 5.35 2.64
N GLY A 120 8.56 5.65 1.44
CA GLY A 120 9.69 6.55 1.18
C GLY A 120 11.00 5.77 1.03
N LYS A 121 11.87 6.28 0.14
CA LYS A 121 13.21 5.71 -0.10
C LYS A 121 14.06 5.73 1.16
N GLY A 122 14.76 4.64 1.44
CA GLY A 122 15.67 4.57 2.58
C GLY A 122 14.97 4.51 3.94
N ALA A 123 13.70 4.10 3.99
CA ALA A 123 13.03 3.83 5.26
C ALA A 123 13.82 2.75 6.04
N ALA A 124 14.47 3.18 7.14
CA ALA A 124 15.40 2.35 7.88
C ALA A 124 14.71 1.06 8.37
N GLY A 125 15.25 -0.09 7.99
CA GLY A 125 14.71 -1.41 8.36
C GLY A 125 13.65 -2.00 7.43
N LEU A 126 13.16 -1.26 6.42
CA LEU A 126 12.22 -1.78 5.42
C LEU A 126 12.80 -2.95 4.64
N ALA A 127 14.01 -2.80 4.10
CA ALA A 127 14.67 -3.87 3.37
C ALA A 127 14.82 -5.12 4.24
N GLY A 128 15.24 -4.96 5.50
CA GLY A 128 15.41 -6.08 6.43
C GLY A 128 14.13 -6.86 6.70
N ILE A 129 13.01 -6.20 7.03
CA ILE A 129 11.74 -6.90 7.27
C ILE A 129 11.23 -7.57 5.99
N MET A 130 11.38 -6.94 4.83
CA MET A 130 10.96 -7.50 3.56
C MET A 130 11.81 -8.72 3.18
N GLU A 131 13.13 -8.64 3.35
CA GLU A 131 14.04 -9.76 3.15
C GLU A 131 13.71 -10.94 4.06
N ASP A 132 13.42 -10.68 5.34
CA ASP A 132 13.06 -11.71 6.30
C ASP A 132 11.74 -12.40 5.91
N ILE A 133 10.70 -11.63 5.57
CA ILE A 133 9.41 -12.19 5.14
C ILE A 133 9.58 -13.00 3.86
N LEU A 134 10.27 -12.46 2.85
CA LEU A 134 10.44 -13.13 1.56
C LEU A 134 11.36 -14.36 1.65
N ARG A 135 12.33 -14.36 2.58
CA ARG A 135 13.14 -15.55 2.88
C ARG A 135 12.29 -16.67 3.45
N GLU A 136 11.30 -16.34 4.29
CA GLU A 136 10.47 -17.34 4.97
C GLU A 136 9.24 -17.78 4.16
N GLN A 137 8.63 -16.86 3.41
CA GLN A 137 7.36 -17.09 2.70
C GLN A 137 7.55 -17.24 1.19
N GLY A 138 8.75 -16.94 0.68
CA GLY A 138 9.02 -16.89 -0.75
C GLY A 138 8.48 -15.63 -1.41
N GLU A 139 8.33 -15.69 -2.73
CA GLU A 139 7.87 -14.59 -3.57
C GLU A 139 6.34 -14.60 -3.72
N PRO A 140 5.64 -13.49 -3.43
CA PRO A 140 4.19 -13.35 -3.62
C PRO A 140 3.80 -13.17 -5.09
N ASN A 141 2.56 -13.51 -5.43
CA ASN A 141 1.99 -13.26 -6.75
C ASN A 141 1.17 -11.95 -6.85
N ALA A 142 0.95 -11.28 -5.71
CA ALA A 142 0.38 -9.94 -5.65
C ALA A 142 0.92 -9.11 -4.48
N TYR A 143 0.75 -7.80 -4.57
CA TYR A 143 0.93 -6.90 -3.44
C TYR A 143 -0.11 -5.77 -3.44
N ILE A 144 -0.28 -5.11 -2.30
CA ILE A 144 -1.17 -3.95 -2.15
C ILE A 144 -0.36 -2.78 -1.65
N ALA A 145 -0.40 -1.68 -2.38
CA ALA A 145 0.12 -0.38 -1.95
C ALA A 145 -1.05 0.50 -1.49
N GLY A 146 -1.03 0.95 -0.24
CA GLY A 146 -2.14 1.74 0.27
C GLY A 146 -1.90 2.48 1.57
N ARG A 147 -3.00 3.01 2.11
CA ARG A 147 -3.06 3.80 3.34
C ARG A 147 -4.19 3.30 4.20
N GLU A 148 -3.99 3.36 5.51
CA GLU A 148 -4.93 2.94 6.53
C GLU A 148 -5.08 4.06 7.55
N ALA A 149 -6.32 4.37 7.91
CA ALA A 149 -6.65 5.22 9.04
C ALA A 149 -7.29 4.36 10.14
N SER A 150 -6.92 4.61 11.40
CA SER A 150 -7.50 3.92 12.53
C SER A 150 -7.71 4.86 13.72
N GLY A 151 -8.78 4.64 14.47
CA GLY A 151 -9.00 5.31 15.74
C GLY A 151 -9.45 4.28 16.77
N ALA A 152 -8.84 4.29 17.95
CA ALA A 152 -9.18 3.37 19.03
C ALA A 152 -9.11 4.06 20.41
N PHE A 153 -10.10 3.77 21.26
CA PHE A 153 -10.03 4.01 22.71
C PHE A 153 -10.32 2.66 23.38
N ILE A 154 -9.29 1.80 23.46
CA ILE A 154 -9.34 0.37 23.83
C ILE A 154 -9.79 -0.52 22.66
N VAL A 155 -10.96 -0.27 22.08
CA VAL A 155 -11.44 -0.93 20.86
C VAL A 155 -11.83 0.15 19.85
N GLY A 156 -11.53 -0.12 18.59
CA GLY A 156 -11.71 0.82 17.51
C GLY A 156 -11.99 0.14 16.17
N LEU A 157 -11.98 0.96 15.13
CA LEU A 157 -12.06 0.50 13.76
C LEU A 157 -10.88 1.05 12.97
N ARG A 158 -10.47 0.26 11.98
CA ARG A 158 -9.57 0.71 10.93
C ARG A 158 -10.27 0.66 9.57
N TYR A 159 -9.90 1.60 8.73
CA TYR A 159 -10.35 1.74 7.35
C TYR A 159 -9.15 2.00 6.48
N GLY A 160 -9.00 1.27 5.39
CA GLY A 160 -7.94 1.55 4.46
C GLY A 160 -8.36 1.35 3.02
N SER A 161 -7.50 1.87 2.16
CA SER A 161 -7.68 1.86 0.72
C SER A 161 -6.32 1.79 0.03
N GLY A 162 -6.27 1.09 -1.09
CA GLY A 162 -5.06 0.95 -1.87
C GLY A 162 -5.33 0.38 -3.26
N ILE A 163 -4.25 0.11 -3.98
CA ILE A 163 -4.27 -0.58 -5.25
C ILE A 163 -3.58 -1.93 -5.05
N MET A 164 -4.28 -3.00 -5.40
CA MET A 164 -3.70 -4.33 -5.51
C MET A 164 -3.06 -4.46 -6.90
N HIS A 165 -1.82 -4.95 -6.94
CA HIS A 165 -1.08 -5.29 -8.13
C HIS A 165 -0.94 -6.82 -8.18
N HIS A 166 -1.55 -7.46 -9.18
CA HIS A 166 -1.44 -8.88 -9.44
C HIS A 166 -0.49 -9.12 -10.61
N ALA A 167 0.41 -10.10 -10.47
CA ALA A 167 1.43 -10.40 -11.47
C ALA A 167 0.83 -10.70 -12.87
N ILE A 168 -0.37 -11.29 -12.90
CA ILE A 168 -1.03 -11.72 -14.15
C ILE A 168 -2.29 -10.89 -14.45
N GLU A 169 -3.05 -10.48 -13.44
CA GLU A 169 -4.38 -9.88 -13.63
C GLU A 169 -4.36 -8.35 -13.62
N GLY A 170 -3.18 -7.75 -13.37
CA GLY A 170 -3.02 -6.32 -13.35
C GLY A 170 -3.51 -5.68 -12.05
N GLN A 171 -4.00 -4.45 -12.15
CA GLN A 171 -4.28 -3.60 -11.00
C GLN A 171 -5.76 -3.54 -10.67
N ARG A 172 -6.12 -3.59 -9.39
CA ARG A 172 -7.49 -3.39 -8.93
C ARG A 172 -7.55 -2.51 -7.68
N PRO A 173 -8.55 -1.62 -7.56
CA PRO A 173 -8.79 -0.91 -6.32
C PRO A 173 -9.20 -1.89 -5.22
N VAL A 174 -8.69 -1.67 -4.02
CA VAL A 174 -9.03 -2.48 -2.86
C VAL A 174 -9.24 -1.59 -1.65
N TYR A 175 -10.30 -1.90 -0.91
CA TYR A 175 -10.63 -1.27 0.35
C TYR A 175 -10.62 -2.34 1.43
N TRP A 176 -10.34 -1.96 2.66
CA TRP A 176 -10.45 -2.88 3.78
C TRP A 176 -10.91 -2.19 5.04
N THR A 177 -11.48 -3.02 5.91
CA THR A 177 -11.91 -2.62 7.25
C THR A 177 -11.55 -3.69 8.26
N GLY A 178 -11.43 -3.31 9.52
CA GLY A 178 -11.21 -4.29 10.59
C GLY A 178 -11.36 -3.68 11.97
N PRO A 179 -11.52 -4.51 13.01
CA PRO A 179 -11.37 -4.05 14.38
C PRO A 179 -9.95 -3.50 14.58
N SER A 180 -9.79 -2.43 15.33
CA SER A 180 -8.48 -2.04 15.89
C SER A 180 -8.54 -2.17 17.41
N VAL A 181 -7.41 -2.54 18.00
CA VAL A 181 -7.19 -2.47 19.45
C VAL A 181 -6.06 -1.48 19.61
N GLY A 182 -6.06 -0.63 20.62
CA GLY A 182 -4.98 0.34 20.77
C GLY A 182 -5.38 1.58 21.55
N PHE A 183 -4.37 2.41 21.81
CA PHE A 183 -4.50 3.71 22.49
C PHE A 183 -4.26 4.86 21.51
N ASP A 184 -4.67 4.68 20.26
CA ASP A 184 -4.56 5.68 19.20
C ASP A 184 -5.77 6.62 19.27
N VAL A 185 -5.75 7.46 20.30
CA VAL A 185 -6.74 8.51 20.52
C VAL A 185 -6.45 9.64 19.53
N GLY A 186 -7.29 9.80 18.50
CA GLY A 186 -7.22 10.96 17.61
C GLY A 186 -7.18 10.70 16.11
N GLY A 187 -7.24 9.44 15.66
CA GLY A 187 -7.22 9.11 14.23
C GLY A 187 -5.81 9.17 13.66
N ASP A 188 -5.14 8.02 13.67
CA ASP A 188 -3.83 7.86 13.02
C ASP A 188 -4.01 7.42 11.58
N ALA A 189 -3.18 7.94 10.67
CA ALA A 189 -3.16 7.57 9.26
C ALA A 189 -1.74 7.13 8.88
N ALA A 190 -1.62 5.89 8.42
CA ALA A 190 -0.35 5.26 8.10
C ALA A 190 -0.35 4.65 6.70
N ASN A 191 0.83 4.62 6.08
CA ASN A 191 1.06 3.83 4.88
C ASN A 191 1.08 2.33 5.24
N VAL A 192 0.61 1.49 4.34
CA VAL A 192 0.63 0.04 4.49
C VAL A 192 0.97 -0.62 3.16
N PHE A 193 1.80 -1.66 3.23
CA PHE A 193 2.16 -2.49 2.10
C PHE A 193 1.81 -3.94 2.42
N VAL A 194 0.94 -4.58 1.63
CA VAL A 194 0.49 -5.95 1.90
C VAL A 194 1.09 -6.89 0.87
N LEU A 195 1.82 -7.90 1.33
CA LEU A 195 2.23 -9.01 0.47
C LEU A 195 1.10 -10.01 0.37
N VAL A 196 0.80 -10.48 -0.85
CA VAL A 196 -0.34 -11.36 -1.13
C VAL A 196 0.15 -12.59 -1.88
N TYR A 197 -0.06 -13.76 -1.27
CA TYR A 197 0.40 -15.04 -1.79
C TYR A 197 -0.77 -15.92 -2.20
N ASN A 198 -0.55 -16.76 -3.21
CA ASN A 198 -1.50 -17.75 -3.72
C ASN A 198 -2.85 -17.15 -4.11
N LEU A 199 -2.89 -15.90 -4.54
CA LEU A 199 -4.10 -15.27 -5.06
C LEU A 199 -4.28 -15.69 -6.52
N TYR A 200 -5.00 -16.78 -6.81
CA TYR A 200 -5.13 -17.27 -8.19
C TYR A 200 -6.20 -16.52 -8.99
N ASP A 201 -7.23 -16.02 -8.29
CA ASP A 201 -8.25 -15.13 -8.82
C ASP A 201 -8.33 -13.92 -7.89
N SER A 202 -8.17 -12.74 -8.47
CA SER A 202 -8.22 -11.45 -7.77
C SER A 202 -9.52 -11.24 -6.99
N GLN A 203 -10.63 -11.86 -7.40
CA GLN A 203 -11.89 -11.83 -6.66
C GLN A 203 -11.81 -12.57 -5.31
N GLU A 204 -10.88 -13.50 -5.15
CA GLU A 204 -10.66 -14.18 -3.87
C GLU A 204 -10.10 -13.24 -2.80
N LEU A 205 -9.49 -12.12 -3.20
CA LEU A 205 -9.04 -11.09 -2.28
C LEU A 205 -10.20 -10.45 -1.51
N TYR A 206 -11.38 -10.28 -2.12
CA TYR A 206 -12.47 -9.49 -1.54
C TYR A 206 -13.30 -10.28 -0.52
N LYS A 207 -12.61 -10.68 0.55
CA LYS A 207 -13.11 -11.57 1.60
C LYS A 207 -12.58 -11.11 2.97
N ARG A 208 -13.08 -11.76 4.02
CA ARG A 208 -12.62 -11.53 5.41
C ARG A 208 -11.48 -12.46 5.80
N TYR A 209 -10.30 -11.91 6.02
CA TYR A 209 -9.11 -12.67 6.42
C TYR A 209 -8.97 -12.59 7.94
N PRO A 210 -9.16 -13.69 8.68
CA PRO A 210 -8.82 -13.72 10.09
C PRO A 210 -7.31 -13.60 10.26
N GLN A 211 -6.89 -12.85 11.25
CA GLN A 211 -5.51 -12.83 11.70
C GLN A 211 -5.24 -14.16 12.41
N GLY A 212 -4.29 -14.92 11.89
CA GLY A 212 -3.93 -16.22 12.44
C GLY A 212 -2.99 -16.09 13.63
N GLU A 213 -2.78 -17.21 14.32
CA GLU A 213 -1.66 -17.38 15.25
C GLU A 213 -0.38 -17.42 14.38
N GLY A 214 0.24 -16.26 14.22
CA GLY A 214 1.27 -16.04 13.21
C GLY A 214 2.45 -15.25 13.75
N ARG A 215 3.57 -15.30 13.04
CA ARG A 215 4.78 -14.57 13.39
C ARG A 215 4.54 -13.08 13.19
N VAL A 216 4.95 -12.29 14.18
CA VAL A 216 5.02 -10.85 14.07
C VAL A 216 6.47 -10.48 13.85
N TYR A 217 6.75 -9.81 12.74
CA TYR A 217 8.10 -9.36 12.40
C TYR A 217 8.25 -7.92 12.87
N PHE A 218 9.40 -7.61 13.48
CA PHE A 218 9.72 -6.26 13.91
C PHE A 218 11.17 -5.93 13.57
N VAL A 219 11.36 -4.95 12.68
CA VAL A 219 12.69 -4.48 12.28
C VAL A 219 12.62 -2.99 12.02
N GLY A 220 13.49 -2.19 12.66
CA GLY A 220 13.65 -0.77 12.35
C GLY A 220 12.41 0.10 12.48
N GLY A 221 11.41 -0.29 13.30
CA GLY A 221 10.14 0.44 13.38
C GLY A 221 9.11 0.02 12.34
N PHE A 222 9.33 -1.09 11.63
CA PHE A 222 8.29 -1.78 10.87
C PHE A 222 7.69 -2.91 11.67
N SER A 223 6.41 -3.18 11.43
CA SER A 223 5.69 -4.35 11.93
C SER A 223 5.03 -5.08 10.77
N ALA A 224 4.95 -6.41 10.86
CA ALA A 224 4.19 -7.22 9.91
C ALA A 224 3.30 -8.24 10.62
N SER A 225 2.05 -8.36 10.16
CA SER A 225 1.06 -9.30 10.70
C SER A 225 0.71 -10.39 9.69
N TYR A 226 0.32 -11.58 10.14
CA TYR A 226 -0.01 -12.71 9.27
C TYR A 226 -1.51 -13.03 9.28
N MET A 227 -2.11 -13.16 8.09
CA MET A 227 -3.54 -13.45 7.92
C MET A 227 -3.73 -14.48 6.82
N ARG A 228 -4.67 -15.41 7.00
CA ARG A 228 -4.89 -16.50 6.03
C ARG A 228 -6.35 -16.88 5.92
N ARG A 229 -6.80 -17.15 4.70
CA ARG A 229 -8.09 -17.78 4.39
C ARG A 229 -7.90 -18.77 3.25
N GLY A 230 -8.22 -20.04 3.49
CA GLY A 230 -7.94 -21.09 2.51
C GLY A 230 -6.45 -21.14 2.23
N ASP A 231 -6.06 -20.98 0.96
CA ASP A 231 -4.65 -20.95 0.54
C ASP A 231 -4.08 -19.54 0.38
N VAL A 232 -4.93 -18.52 0.36
CA VAL A 232 -4.53 -17.12 0.23
C VAL A 232 -3.96 -16.62 1.56
N VAL A 233 -2.74 -16.06 1.48
CA VAL A 233 -2.03 -15.49 2.63
C VAL A 233 -1.79 -14.02 2.39
N LEU A 234 -2.06 -13.21 3.42
CA LEU A 234 -1.84 -11.78 3.43
C LEU A 234 -0.88 -11.42 4.55
N ILE A 235 0.15 -10.62 4.23
CA ILE A 235 1.12 -10.10 5.19
C ILE A 235 1.16 -8.57 5.09
N PRO A 236 0.32 -7.87 5.86
CA PRO A 236 0.38 -6.42 5.94
C PRO A 236 1.61 -5.94 6.72
N VAL A 237 2.42 -5.10 6.09
CA VAL A 237 3.60 -4.42 6.64
C VAL A 237 3.23 -2.95 6.91
N ARG A 238 3.58 -2.43 8.09
CA ARG A 238 3.27 -1.06 8.54
C ARG A 238 4.49 -0.40 9.18
N LEU A 239 4.61 0.91 9.00
CA LEU A 239 5.59 1.75 9.70
C LEU A 239 5.00 2.27 11.02
N GLY A 240 5.70 2.10 12.14
CA GLY A 240 5.28 2.57 13.46
C GLY A 240 6.34 2.34 14.55
N VAL A 241 6.63 3.38 15.33
CA VAL A 241 7.64 3.35 16.40
C VAL A 241 7.16 2.56 17.63
N GLY A 242 7.64 1.34 17.77
CA GLY A 242 7.58 0.57 19.01
C GLY A 242 6.21 0.01 19.36
N TRP A 243 6.11 -0.51 20.58
CA TRP A 243 4.97 -1.22 21.19
C TRP A 243 3.62 -0.46 21.24
N ARG A 244 3.36 0.53 20.37
CA ARG A 244 2.02 1.07 20.07
C ARG A 244 1.21 -0.03 19.39
N LEU A 245 0.91 -1.01 20.24
CA LEU A 245 0.36 -2.31 20.02
C LEU A 245 -1.15 -2.14 20.01
N GLY A 246 -1.64 -1.66 18.88
CA GLY A 246 -2.65 -2.48 18.28
C GLY A 246 -2.03 -3.77 17.81
N VAL A 247 -2.02 -4.80 18.67
CA VAL A 247 -2.20 -6.13 18.11
C VAL A 247 -3.55 -6.02 17.43
N ASN A 248 -3.47 -5.90 16.12
CA ASN A 248 -4.56 -5.68 15.21
C ASN A 248 -5.39 -6.98 15.09
N ALA A 249 -5.65 -7.62 16.22
CA ALA A 249 -6.28 -8.91 16.38
C ALA A 249 -7.70 -8.89 15.85
N GLY A 250 -8.09 -9.99 15.22
CA GLY A 250 -9.39 -10.14 14.61
C GLY A 250 -9.23 -10.43 13.13
N TYR A 251 -9.66 -9.50 12.27
CA TYR A 251 -9.71 -9.74 10.84
C TYR A 251 -9.50 -8.45 10.02
N MET A 252 -9.24 -8.63 8.73
CA MET A 252 -9.36 -7.57 7.72
C MET A 252 -10.37 -8.04 6.68
N ASN A 253 -11.41 -7.25 6.48
CA ASN A 253 -12.44 -7.49 5.48
C ASN A 253 -12.14 -6.64 4.25
N PHE A 254 -11.67 -7.28 3.19
CA PHE A 254 -11.32 -6.63 1.94
C PHE A 254 -12.53 -6.58 1.00
N THR A 255 -12.70 -5.46 0.31
CA THR A 255 -13.83 -5.21 -0.58
C THR A 255 -13.39 -4.45 -1.83
N GLU A 256 -14.08 -4.70 -2.94
CA GLU A 256 -13.84 -4.00 -4.21
C GLU A 256 -14.36 -2.55 -4.18
N LYS A 257 -15.43 -2.30 -3.43
CA LYS A 257 -16.03 -0.98 -3.25
C LYS A 257 -15.79 -0.48 -1.84
N SER A 258 -15.57 0.83 -1.71
CA SER A 258 -15.51 1.48 -0.41
C SER A 258 -16.83 1.26 0.33
N ARG A 259 -16.74 0.76 1.56
CA ARG A 259 -17.89 0.58 2.46
C ARG A 259 -17.58 1.30 3.76
N TRP A 260 -18.50 2.15 4.18
CA TRP A 260 -18.42 2.82 5.47
C TRP A 260 -18.73 1.85 6.64
N LEU A 261 -19.44 0.75 6.37
CA LEU A 261 -19.78 -0.28 7.35
C LEU A 261 -18.93 -1.57 7.16
N PRO A 262 -18.22 -2.05 8.19
CA PRO A 262 -17.16 -3.07 8.08
C PRO A 262 -17.63 -4.54 8.11
N PHE A 263 -18.95 -4.78 8.13
CA PHE A 263 -19.56 -6.11 8.24
C PHE A 263 -20.31 -6.56 6.98
#